data_AF-A0A348UVY4-F1
#
_entry.id   AF-A0A348UVY4-F1
#
_cell.length_a   1.000
_cell.length_b   1.000
_cell.length_c   1.000
_cell.angle_alpha   90.00
_cell.angle_beta   90.00
_cell.angle_gamma   90.00
#
_symmetry.space_group_name_H-M   'P 1'
#
loop_
_entity.id
_entity.type
_entity.pdbx_description
1 polymer ?
#
loop_
_entity_poly.entity_id
_entity_poly.type
_entity_poly.pdbx_seq_one_letter_code
_entity_poly.pdbx_strand_id
1 'polypeptide(L)'
;MYRKHSILFTSPPPAYTVLRLKIELNSNFYRLFFKSYIFIEKYLNLTVIGIRGGKQISIPDFLSIKILIPPLKKQKEIADALSICQQEIDLLNQLAEKYKTQKRGLMPKILAGEWRIKPEVVNQYE
;
A
#
# COMPACT_ATOMS: atom_id res chain seq x y z
N MET A 1 5.84 48.74 23.31
CA MET A 1 6.73 47.58 23.53
C MET A 1 5.88 46.38 23.96
N TYR A 2 5.99 45.30 23.17
CA TYR A 2 5.51 43.91 23.33
C TYR A 2 4.10 43.63 23.88
N ARG A 3 3.19 43.32 22.93
CA ARG A 3 1.83 42.77 23.13
C ARG A 3 1.88 41.24 23.14
N LYS A 4 1.20 40.61 24.11
CA LYS A 4 0.96 39.17 24.25
C LYS A 4 0.51 38.52 22.93
N HIS A 5 1.11 37.40 22.55
CA HIS A 5 0.43 36.34 21.80
C HIS A 5 0.59 35.03 22.59
N SER A 6 -0.51 34.67 23.25
CA SER A 6 -0.78 33.38 23.85
C SER A 6 -0.61 32.24 22.84
N ILE A 7 0.32 31.32 23.08
CA ILE A 7 0.31 30.01 22.43
C ILE A 7 -0.28 29.04 23.45
N LEU A 8 -1.57 28.75 23.29
CA LEU A 8 -2.30 27.76 24.08
C LEU A 8 -1.70 26.38 23.78
N PHE A 9 -1.05 25.78 24.77
CA PHE A 9 -0.75 24.35 24.77
C PHE A 9 -2.06 23.61 25.09
N THR A 10 -2.64 22.91 24.12
CA THR A 10 -3.79 22.02 24.37
C THR A 10 -3.55 20.61 23.81
N SER A 11 -3.64 19.61 24.71
CA SER A 11 -3.99 18.20 24.48
C SER A 11 -2.89 17.21 24.00
N PRO A 12 -3.10 15.88 24.21
CA PRO A 12 -2.18 14.90 24.81
C PRO A 12 -1.01 14.54 23.89
N PRO A 13 0.02 13.78 24.33
CA PRO A 13 1.12 13.39 23.44
C PRO A 13 0.51 12.68 22.24
N PRO A 14 0.74 13.13 20.99
CA PRO A 14 0.08 12.47 19.88
C PRO A 14 0.69 11.07 19.81
N ALA A 15 -0.17 10.04 19.81
CA ALA A 15 0.24 8.66 19.53
C ALA A 15 0.92 8.50 18.15
N TYR A 16 1.05 9.59 17.38
CA TYR A 16 1.60 9.65 16.05
C TYR A 16 2.46 10.91 15.85
N THR A 17 3.65 10.73 15.30
CA THR A 17 4.49 11.83 14.82
C THR A 17 4.16 12.11 13.35
N VAL A 18 3.67 13.30 13.04
CA VAL A 18 3.40 13.71 11.65
C VAL A 18 4.67 14.32 11.05
N LEU A 19 5.18 13.70 9.98
CA LEU A 19 6.30 14.23 9.21
C LEU A 19 5.76 15.20 8.14
N ARG A 20 6.32 16.41 8.09
CA ARG A 20 6.02 17.38 7.04
C ARG A 20 7.17 17.48 6.04
N LEU A 21 6.83 17.46 4.76
CA LEU A 21 7.77 17.61 3.66
C LEU A 21 8.33 19.03 3.66
N LYS A 22 9.66 19.17 3.62
CA LYS A 22 10.35 20.46 3.50
C LYS A 22 10.67 20.84 2.05
N ILE A 23 10.57 19.88 1.14
CA ILE A 23 10.89 20.00 -0.28
C ILE A 23 9.75 19.41 -1.10
N GLU A 24 9.63 19.86 -2.35
CA GLU A 24 8.64 19.33 -3.28
C GLU A 24 9.00 17.89 -3.68
N LEU A 25 8.07 16.96 -3.45
CA LEU A 25 8.25 15.54 -3.71
C LEU A 25 6.94 14.94 -4.26
N ASN A 26 7.07 13.90 -5.07
CA ASN A 26 5.92 13.13 -5.52
C ASN A 26 5.45 12.19 -4.39
N SER A 27 4.27 12.46 -3.84
CA SER A 27 3.71 11.68 -2.74
C SER A 27 3.45 10.21 -3.11
N ASN A 28 3.08 9.91 -4.36
CA ASN A 28 2.83 8.55 -4.80
C ASN A 28 4.10 7.71 -4.87
N PHE A 29 5.19 8.30 -5.37
CA PHE A 29 6.51 7.68 -5.38
C PHE A 29 6.94 7.29 -3.96
N TYR A 30 6.91 8.24 -3.02
CA TYR A 30 7.35 7.97 -1.64
C TYR A 30 6.40 7.03 -0.89
N ARG A 31 5.11 7.08 -1.17
CA ARG A 31 4.13 6.09 -0.66
C ARG A 31 4.50 4.67 -1.08
N LEU A 32 4.92 4.48 -2.34
CA LEU A 32 5.36 3.18 -2.86
C LEU A 32 6.74 2.79 -2.31
N PHE A 33 7.68 3.74 -2.29
CA PHE A 33 9.03 3.53 -1.78
C PHE A 33 9.03 3.11 -0.30
N PHE A 34 8.24 3.75 0.56
CA PHE A 34 8.15 3.39 1.97
C PHE A 34 7.52 2.02 2.23
N LYS A 35 6.79 1.47 1.26
CA LYS A 35 6.28 0.10 1.30
C LYS A 35 7.25 -0.92 0.69
N SER A 36 8.32 -0.46 0.06
CA SER A 36 9.29 -1.36 -0.58
C SER A 36 10.04 -2.17 0.47
N TYR A 37 10.38 -3.40 0.10
CA TYR A 37 11.22 -4.29 0.91
C TYR A 37 12.54 -3.61 1.31
N ILE A 38 13.16 -2.91 0.37
CA ILE A 38 14.42 -2.19 0.62
C ILE A 38 14.24 -1.14 1.71
N PHE A 39 13.17 -0.35 1.67
CA PHE A 39 12.93 0.64 2.73
C PHE A 39 12.71 -0.02 4.09
N ILE A 40 11.82 -1.02 4.14
CA ILE A 40 11.45 -1.66 5.39
C ILE A 40 12.64 -2.39 6.02
N GLU A 41 13.29 -3.27 5.26
CA GLU A 41 14.34 -4.13 5.81
C GLU A 41 15.67 -3.41 5.99
N LYS A 42 16.07 -2.57 5.04
CA LYS A 42 17.39 -1.96 5.08
C LYS A 42 17.42 -0.67 5.89
N TYR A 43 16.33 0.09 5.91
CA TYR A 43 16.32 1.42 6.52
C TYR A 43 15.45 1.46 7.78
N LEU A 44 14.19 1.02 7.70
CA LEU A 44 13.26 1.14 8.81
C LEU A 44 13.66 0.24 9.99
N ASN A 45 14.01 -1.03 9.73
CA ASN A 45 14.36 -1.99 10.76
C ASN A 45 15.59 -1.59 11.59
N LEU A 46 16.51 -0.79 11.04
CA LEU A 46 17.66 -0.24 11.77
C LEU A 46 17.26 0.76 12.86
N THR A 47 16.06 1.33 12.74
CA THR A 47 15.55 2.38 13.64
C THR A 47 14.52 1.86 14.63
N VAL A 48 14.22 0.55 14.57
CA VAL A 48 13.31 -0.10 15.48
C VAL A 48 14.02 -0.44 16.78
N ILE A 49 13.46 0.05 17.89
CA ILE A 49 13.90 -0.23 19.25
C ILE A 49 12.83 -1.10 19.94
N GLY A 50 13.26 -1.94 20.88
CA GLY A 50 12.37 -2.77 21.71
C GLY A 50 12.41 -4.25 21.32
N ILE A 51 12.48 -5.11 22.32
CA ILE A 51 12.82 -6.53 22.17
C ILE A 51 11.61 -7.44 22.47
N ARG A 52 10.63 -6.97 23.26
CA ARG A 52 9.50 -7.76 23.76
C ARG A 52 8.17 -7.11 23.39
N GLY A 53 7.57 -7.52 22.28
CA GLY A 53 6.20 -7.19 21.86
C GLY A 53 5.93 -5.74 21.43
N GLY A 54 6.61 -4.75 22.02
CA GLY A 54 6.57 -3.35 21.62
C GLY A 54 7.79 -3.01 20.77
N LYS A 55 7.65 -3.10 19.44
CA LYS A 55 8.60 -2.52 18.50
C LYS A 55 8.20 -1.06 18.28
N GLN A 56 9.07 -0.13 18.62
CA GLN A 56 8.86 1.30 18.40
C GLN A 56 9.92 1.86 17.47
N ILE A 57 9.54 2.78 16.58
CA ILE A 57 10.48 3.51 15.75
C ILE A 57 11.09 4.63 16.58
N SER A 58 12.41 4.63 16.71
CA SER A 58 13.18 5.73 17.26
C SER A 58 13.13 6.92 16.30
N ILE A 59 12.46 7.99 16.70
CA ILE A 59 12.39 9.23 15.91
C ILE A 59 13.78 9.81 15.57
N PRO A 60 14.75 9.93 16.51
CA PRO A 60 16.06 10.47 16.15
C PRO A 60 16.80 9.60 15.14
N ASP A 61 16.75 8.27 15.29
CA ASP A 61 17.42 7.36 14.37
C ASP A 61 16.71 7.35 13.00
N PHE A 62 15.37 7.42 13.00
CA PHE A 62 14.58 7.53 11.78
C PHE A 62 14.91 8.81 11.00
N LEU A 63 15.04 9.94 11.68
CA LEU A 63 15.42 11.21 11.03
C LEU A 63 16.88 11.22 10.56
N SER A 64 17.73 10.32 11.07
CA SER A 64 19.12 10.15 10.63
C SER A 64 19.26 9.34 9.33
N ILE A 65 18.20 8.64 8.91
CA ILE A 65 18.20 7.83 7.68
C ILE A 65 18.45 8.73 6.47
N LYS A 66 19.53 8.41 5.74
CA LYS A 66 19.83 9.04 4.44
C LYS A 66 19.24 8.21 3.31
N ILE A 67 18.25 8.78 2.62
CA ILE A 67 17.66 8.21 1.40
C ILE A 67 18.04 9.06 0.19
N LEU A 68 18.20 8.41 -0.96
CA LEU A 68 18.39 9.09 -2.23
C LEU A 68 17.07 9.76 -2.65
N ILE A 69 17.16 11.02 -3.07
CA ILE A 69 16.01 11.78 -3.58
C ILE A 69 16.25 11.98 -5.08
N PRO A 70 15.65 11.15 -5.95
CA PRO A 70 15.80 11.33 -7.39
C PRO A 70 15.08 12.62 -7.85
N PRO A 71 15.39 13.16 -9.04
CA PRO A 71 14.71 14.34 -9.57
C PRO A 71 13.20 14.13 -9.67
N LEU A 72 12.40 15.19 -9.49
CA LEU A 72 10.94 15.12 -9.45
C LEU A 72 10.34 14.48 -10.71
N LYS A 73 10.92 14.74 -11.90
CA LYS A 73 10.53 14.10 -13.16
C LYS A 73 10.65 12.57 -13.08
N LYS A 74 11.76 12.06 -12.55
CA LYS A 74 11.98 10.62 -12.38
C LYS A 74 11.06 10.02 -11.32
N GLN A 75 10.76 10.75 -10.25
CA GLN A 75 9.79 10.30 -9.26
C GLN A 75 8.41 10.08 -9.90
N LYS A 76 7.95 11.02 -10.76
CA LYS A 76 6.68 10.91 -11.50
C LYS A 76 6.69 9.70 -12.44
N GLU A 77 7.71 9.58 -13.30
CA GLU A 77 7.83 8.46 -14.25
C GLU A 77 7.75 7.09 -13.55
N ILE A 78 8.45 6.92 -12.42
CA ILE A 78 8.43 5.66 -11.67
C ILE A 78 7.07 5.44 -11.00
N ALA A 79 6.48 6.48 -10.40
CA ALA A 79 5.20 6.38 -9.73
C ALA A 79 4.07 6.01 -10.72
N ASP A 80 4.06 6.63 -11.90
CA ASP A 80 3.04 6.40 -12.92
C ASP A 80 3.12 4.97 -13.45
N ALA A 81 4.33 4.48 -13.77
CA ALA A 81 4.52 3.11 -14.22
C ALA A 81 4.04 2.08 -13.19
N LEU A 82 4.42 2.24 -11.92
CA LEU A 82 3.98 1.34 -10.85
C LEU A 82 2.47 1.44 -10.57
N SER A 83 1.89 2.64 -10.71
CA SER A 83 0.45 2.84 -10.57
C SER A 83 -0.35 2.13 -11.65
N ILE A 84 0.13 2.12 -12.90
CA ILE A 84 -0.49 1.36 -14.00
C ILE A 84 -0.47 -0.14 -13.69
N CYS A 85 0.68 -0.68 -13.28
CA CYS A 85 0.78 -2.09 -12.90
C CYS A 85 -0.17 -2.45 -11.74
N GLN A 86 -0.31 -1.56 -10.76
CA GLN A 86 -1.24 -1.79 -9.65
C GLN A 86 -2.70 -1.81 -10.13
N GLN A 87 -3.08 -0.90 -11.03
CA GLN A 87 -4.42 -0.88 -11.63
C GLN A 87 -4.73 -2.17 -12.38
N GLU A 88 -3.75 -2.70 -13.12
CA GLU A 88 -3.90 -3.98 -13.83
C GLU A 88 -4.13 -5.14 -12.86
N ILE A 89 -3.34 -5.22 -11.78
CA ILE A 89 -3.53 -6.21 -10.71
C ILE A 89 -4.92 -6.10 -10.09
N ASP A 90 -5.38 -4.89 -9.81
CA ASP A 90 -6.70 -4.66 -9.20
C ASP A 90 -7.84 -5.11 -10.14
N LEU A 91 -7.72 -4.83 -11.45
CA LEU A 91 -8.67 -5.29 -12.46
C LEU A 91 -8.70 -6.82 -12.57
N LEU A 92 -7.53 -7.47 -12.57
CA LEU A 92 -7.43 -8.93 -12.61
C LEU A 92 -8.05 -9.58 -11.36
N ASN A 93 -7.83 -8.99 -10.19
CA ASN A 93 -8.45 -9.45 -8.94
C ASN A 93 -9.98 -9.32 -8.99
N GLN A 94 -10.50 -8.19 -9.48
CA GLN A 94 -11.94 -8.01 -9.66
C GLN A 94 -12.53 -9.03 -10.65
N LEU A 95 -11.83 -9.30 -11.74
CA LEU A 95 -12.24 -10.30 -12.72
C LEU A 95 -12.26 -11.72 -12.11
N ALA A 96 -11.22 -12.06 -11.34
CA ALA A 96 -11.14 -13.33 -10.63
C ALA A 96 -12.29 -13.51 -9.64
N GLU A 97 -12.63 -12.47 -8.87
CA GLU A 97 -13.79 -12.51 -7.96
C GLU A 97 -15.12 -12.67 -8.71
N LYS A 98 -15.30 -11.96 -9.84
CA LYS A 98 -16.49 -12.15 -10.69
C LYS A 98 -16.61 -13.59 -11.19
N TYR A 99 -15.52 -14.20 -11.64
CA TYR A 99 -15.54 -15.61 -12.07
C TYR A 99 -15.83 -16.57 -10.91
N LYS A 100 -15.28 -16.33 -9.71
CA LYS A 100 -15.61 -17.12 -8.51
C LYS A 100 -17.10 -17.03 -8.18
N THR A 101 -17.68 -15.83 -8.22
CA THR A 101 -19.11 -15.62 -7.97
C THR A 101 -19.97 -16.32 -9.03
N GLN A 102 -19.62 -16.19 -10.32
CA GLN A 102 -20.33 -16.87 -11.40
C GLN A 102 -20.28 -18.39 -11.24
N LYS A 103 -19.09 -18.96 -11.01
CA LYS A 103 -18.91 -20.39 -10.76
C LYS A 103 -19.76 -20.86 -9.59
N ARG A 104 -19.74 -20.12 -8.46
CA ARG A 104 -20.54 -20.43 -7.27
C ARG A 104 -22.04 -20.39 -7.54
N GLY A 105 -22.52 -19.47 -8.38
CA GLY A 105 -23.93 -19.35 -8.74
C GLY A 105 -24.41 -20.40 -9.76
N LEU A 106 -23.53 -20.81 -10.67
CA LEU A 106 -23.85 -21.79 -11.73
C LEU A 106 -23.80 -23.23 -11.22
N MET A 107 -22.85 -23.55 -10.33
CA MET A 107 -22.62 -24.93 -9.86
C MET A 107 -23.90 -25.59 -9.31
N PRO A 108 -24.70 -24.95 -8.43
CA PRO A 108 -25.92 -25.57 -7.91
C PRO A 108 -26.95 -25.88 -9.01
N LYS A 109 -27.11 -24.98 -10.00
CA LYS A 109 -28.07 -25.16 -11.11
C LYS A 109 -27.67 -26.30 -12.04
N ILE A 110 -26.37 -26.49 -12.24
CA ILE A 110 -25.82 -27.60 -13.02
C ILE A 110 -26.01 -28.91 -12.26
N LEU A 111 -25.67 -28.95 -10.95
CA LEU A 111 -25.80 -30.14 -10.12
C LEU A 111 -27.25 -30.57 -9.90
N ALA A 112 -28.18 -29.61 -9.84
CA ALA A 112 -29.62 -29.87 -9.79
C ALA A 112 -30.20 -30.35 -11.14
N GLY A 113 -29.41 -30.33 -12.22
CA GLY A 113 -29.83 -30.76 -13.56
C GLY A 113 -30.75 -29.77 -14.27
N GLU A 114 -31.01 -28.60 -13.69
CA GLU A 114 -31.78 -27.51 -14.31
C GLU A 114 -31.08 -27.00 -15.58
N TRP A 115 -29.74 -26.95 -15.54
CA TRP A 115 -28.90 -26.48 -16.63
C TRP A 115 -27.99 -27.61 -17.09
N ARG A 116 -28.07 -27.98 -18.37
CA ARG A 116 -27.20 -29.00 -18.97
C ARG A 116 -26.07 -28.37 -19.77
N ILE A 117 -24.88 -28.93 -19.62
CA ILE A 117 -23.68 -28.52 -20.36
C ILE A 117 -23.69 -29.26 -21.70
N LYS A 118 -23.38 -28.56 -22.80
CA LYS A 118 -23.22 -29.20 -24.10
C LYS A 118 -22.02 -30.16 -24.06
N PRO A 119 -22.14 -31.38 -24.64
CA PRO A 119 -21.07 -32.36 -24.61
C PRO A 119 -19.76 -31.86 -25.25
N GLU A 120 -19.85 -30.96 -26.24
CA GLU A 120 -18.69 -30.32 -26.87
C GLU A 120 -17.78 -29.57 -25.88
N VAL A 121 -18.34 -29.00 -24.82
CA VAL A 121 -17.59 -28.21 -23.82
C VAL A 121 -16.93 -29.13 -22.79
N VAL A 122 -17.55 -30.26 -22.47
CA VAL A 122 -17.00 -31.23 -21.50
C VAL A 122 -15.77 -31.94 -22.06
N ASN A 123 -15.82 -32.32 -23.34
CA ASN A 123 -14.74 -33.04 -24.02
C ASN A 123 -13.49 -32.17 -24.30
N GLN A 124 -13.54 -30.85 -24.05
CA GLN A 124 -12.37 -29.97 -24.16
C GLN A 124 -11.46 -30.00 -22.91
N TYR A 125 -11.91 -30.66 -21.83
CA TYR A 125 -11.19 -30.75 -20.56
C TYR A 125 -10.90 -32.19 -20.10
N GLU A 126 -11.22 -33.19 -20.93
CA GLU A 126 -10.76 -34.59 -20.82
C GLU A 126 -9.46 -34.79 -21.61
#